data_AF-A0A6N9V7I0-F1
#
_entry.id   AF-A0A6N9V7I0-F1
#
_cell.length_a   1.000
_cell.length_b   1.000
_cell.length_c   1.000
_cell.angle_alpha   90.00
_cell.angle_beta   90.00
_cell.angle_gamma   90.00
#
_symmetry.space_group_name_H-M   'P 1'
#
loop_
_entity.id
_entity.type
_entity.pdbx_description
1 polymer ?
#
loop_
_entity_poly.entity_id
_entity_poly.type
_entity_poly.pdbx_seq_one_letter_code
_entity_poly.pdbx_strand_id
1 'polypeptide(L)'
;LHQVPALRAAGYRVVTFDNRGIPPTDVCADGFTVDDMVADTAGLIEHLGLGPCRVVGTSLGAHVAQELCLARPELVSQVVLLA
;
A
#
# COMPACT_ATOMS: atom_id res chain seq x y z
N LEU A 1 -11.46 -2.18 7.79
CA LEU A 1 -10.14 -2.24 8.47
C LEU A 1 -10.15 -3.24 9.63
N HIS A 2 -10.39 -4.53 9.36
CA HIS A 2 -10.56 -5.53 10.43
C HIS A 2 -9.24 -5.93 11.10
N GLN A 3 -8.12 -5.79 10.39
CA GLN A 3 -6.79 -6.22 10.81
C GLN A 3 -6.08 -5.18 11.69
N VAL A 4 -6.46 -3.89 11.57
CA VAL A 4 -5.79 -2.78 12.26
C VAL A 4 -5.77 -2.96 13.78
N PRO A 5 -6.88 -3.30 14.47
CA PRO A 5 -6.84 -3.48 15.92
C PRO A 5 -5.88 -4.60 16.36
N ALA A 6 -5.87 -5.73 15.67
CA ALA A 6 -4.99 -6.86 16.00
C ALA A 6 -3.51 -6.52 15.79
N LEU A 7 -3.18 -5.84 14.68
CA LEU A 7 -1.81 -5.41 14.40
C LEU A 7 -1.32 -4.35 15.40
N ARG A 8 -2.18 -3.40 15.80
CA ARG A 8 -1.85 -2.43 16.84
C ARG A 8 -1.67 -3.10 18.20
N ALA A 9 -2.51 -4.06 18.56
CA ALA A 9 -2.37 -4.83 19.80
C ALA A 9 -1.07 -5.65 19.84
N ALA A 10 -0.60 -6.12 18.67
CA ALA A 10 0.70 -6.77 18.51
C ALA A 10 1.90 -5.79 18.50
N GLY A 11 1.68 -4.48 18.69
CA GLY A 11 2.73 -3.48 18.82
C GLY A 11 3.20 -2.85 17.50
N TYR A 12 2.54 -3.12 16.37
CA TYR A 12 2.91 -2.52 15.09
C TYR A 12 2.35 -1.10 14.97
N ARG A 13 3.15 -0.19 14.37
CA ARG A 13 2.61 1.01 13.72
C ARG A 13 1.92 0.59 12.44
N VAL A 14 0.63 0.87 12.33
CA VAL A 14 -0.20 0.51 11.17
C VAL A 14 -0.56 1.77 10.40
N VAL A 15 -0.28 1.79 9.10
CA VAL A 15 -0.69 2.84 8.18
C VAL A 15 -1.67 2.22 7.19
N THR A 16 -2.80 2.88 7.00
CA THR A 16 -3.80 2.54 5.99
C THR A 16 -4.06 3.78 5.17
N PHE A 17 -4.32 3.61 3.88
CA PHE A 17 -4.62 4.70 2.98
C PHE A 17 -5.67 4.25 1.98
N ASP A 18 -6.38 5.22 1.42
CA ASP A 18 -7.32 5.01 0.32
C ASP A 18 -6.57 5.20 -0.99
N ASN A 19 -6.76 4.27 -1.94
CA ASN A 19 -6.13 4.38 -3.24
C ASN A 19 -6.70 5.57 -4.02
N ARG A 20 -5.92 6.13 -4.94
CA ARG A 20 -6.41 7.11 -5.92
C ARG A 20 -7.72 6.68 -6.56
N GLY A 21 -8.64 7.62 -6.78
CA GLY A 21 -9.97 7.35 -7.33
C GLY A 21 -10.95 6.71 -6.33
N ILE A 22 -10.54 6.41 -5.10
CA ILE A 22 -11.42 5.94 -4.03
C ILE A 22 -11.62 7.06 -3.00
N PRO A 23 -12.85 7.50 -2.70
CA PRO A 23 -13.09 8.52 -1.68
C PRO A 23 -12.42 8.13 -0.35
N PRO A 24 -11.70 9.07 0.29
CA PRO A 24 -11.73 10.51 0.09
C PRO A 24 -10.71 11.06 -0.92
N THR A 25 -10.00 10.21 -1.68
CA THR A 25 -9.08 10.68 -2.73
C THR A 25 -9.81 11.24 -3.94
N ASP A 26 -9.12 12.06 -4.72
CA ASP A 26 -9.67 12.70 -5.92
C ASP A 26 -10.08 11.69 -6.99
N VAL A 27 -11.14 12.04 -7.72
CA VAL A 27 -11.57 11.28 -8.90
C VAL A 27 -10.51 11.41 -10.00
N CYS A 28 -10.07 10.28 -10.53
CA CYS A 28 -9.15 10.23 -11.66
C CYS A 28 -9.93 10.28 -12.98
N ALA A 29 -10.32 11.48 -13.42
CA ALA A 29 -11.18 11.68 -14.59
C ALA A 29 -10.59 11.10 -15.90
N ASP A 30 -9.26 11.18 -16.04
CA ASP A 30 -8.52 10.66 -17.19
C ASP A 30 -8.19 9.16 -17.07
N GLY A 31 -8.65 8.50 -16.01
CA GLY A 31 -8.28 7.13 -15.66
C GLY A 31 -6.93 7.03 -14.95
N PHE A 32 -6.56 5.81 -14.57
CA PHE A 32 -5.27 5.48 -13.97
C PHE A 32 -4.96 3.99 -14.17
N THR A 33 -3.69 3.64 -14.01
CA THR A 33 -3.15 2.29 -14.14
C THR A 33 -2.79 1.69 -12.77
N VAL A 34 -2.44 0.40 -12.74
CA VAL A 34 -1.87 -0.22 -11.52
C VAL A 34 -0.52 0.42 -11.20
N ASP A 35 0.30 0.73 -12.20
CA ASP A 35 1.61 1.39 -12.01
C ASP A 35 1.47 2.74 -11.30
N ASP A 36 0.40 3.49 -11.60
CA ASP A 36 0.07 4.73 -10.91
C ASP A 36 -0.22 4.52 -9.42
N MET A 37 -0.89 3.42 -9.05
CA MET A 37 -1.16 3.05 -7.66
C MET A 37 0.10 2.53 -6.95
N VAL A 38 0.98 1.84 -7.68
CA VAL A 38 2.31 1.43 -7.18
C VAL A 38 3.14 2.66 -6.87
N ALA A 39 3.15 3.66 -7.75
CA ALA A 39 3.83 4.93 -7.56
C ALA A 39 3.30 5.70 -6.34
N ASP A 40 1.97 5.74 -6.13
CA ASP A 40 1.40 6.33 -4.91
C ASP A 40 1.86 5.61 -3.64
N THR A 41 1.84 4.27 -3.67
CA THR A 41 2.21 3.46 -2.51
C THR A 41 3.68 3.67 -2.16
N ALA A 42 4.56 3.68 -3.18
CA ALA A 42 5.98 4.00 -3.00
C ALA A 42 6.17 5.42 -2.46
N GLY A 43 5.52 6.41 -3.08
CA GLY A 43 5.61 7.81 -2.66
C GLY A 43 5.13 8.04 -1.23
N LEU A 44 4.08 7.34 -0.79
CA LEU A 44 3.60 7.41 0.59
C LEU A 44 4.61 6.80 1.58
N ILE A 45 5.23 5.66 1.24
CA ILE A 45 6.26 5.03 2.08
C ILE A 45 7.46 5.98 2.26
N GLU A 46 7.91 6.60 1.17
CA GLU A 46 9.02 7.56 1.15
C GLU A 46 8.67 8.83 1.92
N HIS A 47 7.50 9.41 1.68
CA HIS A 47 7.04 10.61 2.36
C HIS A 47 6.99 10.44 3.88
N LEU A 48 6.57 9.26 4.34
CA LEU A 48 6.52 8.94 5.77
C LEU A 48 7.87 8.47 6.35
N GLY A 49 8.88 8.25 5.51
CA GLY A 49 10.20 7.73 5.91
C GLY A 49 10.12 6.33 6.52
N LEU A 50 9.24 5.46 6.00
CA LEU A 50 8.94 4.15 6.60
C LEU A 50 9.67 2.97 5.93
N GLY A 51 10.38 3.20 4.83
CA GLY A 51 11.09 2.14 4.11
C GLY A 51 12.36 1.65 4.83
N PRO A 52 12.71 0.35 4.74
CA PRO A 52 11.87 -0.74 4.22
C PRO A 52 10.77 -1.16 5.22
N CYS A 53 9.54 -1.34 4.76
CA CYS A 53 8.37 -1.70 5.61
C CYS A 53 7.75 -3.06 5.26
N ARG A 54 6.82 -3.53 6.08
CA ARG A 54 5.99 -4.70 5.77
C ARG A 54 4.72 -4.23 5.07
N VAL A 55 4.38 -4.86 3.95
CA VAL A 55 3.21 -4.49 3.14
C VAL A 55 2.17 -5.61 3.20
N VAL A 56 0.90 -5.23 3.38
CA VAL A 56 -0.23 -6.16 3.37
C VAL A 56 -1.21 -5.68 2.30
N GLY A 57 -1.50 -6.53 1.32
CA GLY A 57 -2.44 -6.25 0.23
C GLY A 57 -3.58 -7.26 0.18
N THR A 58 -4.79 -6.79 -0.13
CA THR A 58 -5.99 -7.62 -0.37
C THR A 58 -6.56 -7.31 -1.74
N SER A 59 -6.92 -8.35 -2.52
CA SER A 59 -7.51 -8.19 -3.86
C SER A 59 -6.65 -7.30 -4.76
N LEU A 60 -7.18 -6.18 -5.27
CA LEU A 60 -6.39 -5.19 -6.03
C LEU A 60 -5.15 -4.70 -5.26
N GLY A 61 -5.24 -4.53 -3.94
CA GLY A 61 -4.09 -4.17 -3.11
C GLY A 61 -3.00 -5.25 -3.06
N ALA A 62 -3.36 -6.52 -3.24
CA ALA A 62 -2.38 -7.60 -3.35
C ALA A 62 -1.63 -7.53 -4.69
N HIS A 63 -2.32 -7.15 -5.77
CA HIS A 63 -1.68 -6.90 -7.06
C HIS A 63 -0.70 -5.71 -6.97
N VAL A 64 -1.14 -4.57 -6.42
CA VAL A 64 -0.28 -3.40 -6.19
C VAL A 64 0.94 -3.74 -5.32
N ALA A 65 0.76 -4.55 -4.26
CA ALA A 65 1.87 -4.95 -3.39
C ALA A 65 2.91 -5.84 -4.09
N GLN A 66 2.47 -6.72 -5.02
CA GLN A 66 3.38 -7.53 -5.82
C GLN A 66 4.21 -6.66 -6.76
N GLU A 67 3.56 -5.77 -7.51
CA GLU A 67 4.24 -4.85 -8.43
C GLU A 67 5.17 -3.89 -7.70
N LEU A 68 4.81 -3.43 -6.49
CA LEU A 68 5.71 -2.64 -5.65
C LEU A 68 6.99 -3.41 -5.28
N CYS A 69 6.89 -4.69 -4.94
CA CYS A 69 8.06 -5.51 -4.63
C CYS A 69 8.98 -5.68 -5.85
N LEU A 70 8.43 -5.69 -7.06
CA LEU A 70 9.20 -5.78 -8.31
C LEU A 70 9.84 -4.44 -8.68
N ALA A 71 9.07 -3.35 -8.61
CA ALA A 71 9.49 -2.04 -9.06
C ALA A 71 10.41 -1.31 -8.06
N ARG A 72 10.15 -1.48 -6.75
CA ARG A 72 10.83 -0.77 -5.65
C ARG A 72 11.19 -1.73 -4.49
N PRO A 73 11.97 -2.80 -4.74
CA PRO A 73 12.27 -3.84 -3.74
C PRO A 73 12.92 -3.28 -2.46
N GLU A 74 13.63 -2.16 -2.54
CA GLU A 74 14.26 -1.49 -1.41
C GLU A 74 13.28 -0.89 -0.40
N LEU A 75 12.00 -0.72 -0.78
CA LEU A 75 10.95 -0.19 0.10
C LEU A 75 10.22 -1.28 0.91
N VAL A 76 10.40 -2.56 0.58
CA VAL A 76 9.62 -3.67 1.15
C VAL A 76 10.53 -4.71 1.82
N SER A 77 10.35 -4.93 3.12
CA SER A 77 11.05 -5.99 3.86
C SER A 77 10.31 -7.33 3.84
N GLN A 78 8.97 -7.31 3.86
CA GLN A 78 8.11 -8.49 3.79
C GLN A 78 6.76 -8.12 3.17
N VAL A 79 6.10 -9.09 2.52
CA VAL A 79 4.79 -8.88 1.90
C VAL A 79 3.81 -9.99 2.29
N VAL A 80 2.54 -9.61 2.52
CA VAL A 80 1.41 -10.52 2.70
C VAL A 80 0.38 -10.24 1.62
N LEU A 81 -0.02 -11.28 0.89
CA LEU A 81 -0.94 -11.21 -0.25
C LEU A 81 -2.19 -12.01 0.10
N LEU A 82 -3.32 -11.32 0.24
CA LEU A 82 -4.60 -11.90 0.63
C LEU A 82 -5.58 -11.89 -0.56
N ALA A 83 -6.28 -13.01 -0.74
CA ALA A 83 -7.39 -13.13 -1.68
C ALA A 83 -8.61 -12.34 -1.19
#